data_AF-A0A560FFN8-F1
#
_entry.id   AF-A0A560FFN8-F1
#
_cell.length_a   1.000
_cell.length_b   1.000
_cell.length_c   1.000
_cell.angle_alpha   90.00
_cell.angle_beta   90.00
_cell.angle_gamma   90.00
#
_symmetry.space_group_name_H-M   'P 1'
#
loop_
_entity.id
_entity.type
_entity.pdbx_description
1 polymer ?
#
loop_
_entity_poly.entity_id
_entity_poly.type
_entity_poly.pdbx_seq_one_letter_code
_entity_poly.pdbx_strand_id
1 'polypeptide(L)'
;MTARPKRDATAADRVRRYRQSTLGPRGIARVEVQAPVAAADALKAVAARWRQQFKLLPAAEPVLDRALSTINAPRPVPVDGPGLVALLLAPAPIEDWRPHVEAFFDEVSMGTLHDLVLSGVLTFEDLYRALRTWRLPDASNAAWITEMAALSLGRAAATHLGADRHTA
;
A
#
# COMPACT_ATOMS: atom_id res chain seq x y z
N MET A 1 -8.87 -43.14 -34.42
CA MET A 1 -9.84 -42.19 -33.83
C MET A 1 -9.54 -42.08 -32.34
N THR A 2 -8.78 -41.07 -31.92
CA THR A 2 -8.37 -40.89 -30.52
C THR A 2 -9.47 -40.18 -29.74
N ALA A 3 -10.04 -40.88 -28.76
CA ALA A 3 -11.11 -40.36 -27.91
C ALA A 3 -10.58 -39.24 -26.99
N ARG A 4 -11.20 -38.07 -27.06
CA ARG A 4 -10.91 -36.90 -26.22
C ARG A 4 -11.34 -37.21 -24.77
N PRO A 5 -10.51 -36.99 -23.74
CA PRO A 5 -10.89 -37.31 -22.36
C PRO A 5 -12.05 -36.41 -21.91
N LYS A 6 -13.12 -37.04 -21.40
CA LYS A 6 -14.30 -36.37 -20.83
C LYS A 6 -13.84 -35.52 -19.65
N ARG A 7 -13.91 -34.19 -19.78
CA ARG A 7 -13.70 -33.26 -18.67
C ARG A 7 -14.71 -33.58 -17.57
N ASP A 8 -14.21 -33.90 -16.39
CA ASP A 8 -14.99 -34.31 -15.24
C ASP A 8 -15.81 -33.10 -14.72
N ALA A 9 -17.07 -33.02 -15.14
CA ALA A 9 -17.98 -31.90 -14.87
C ALA A 9 -18.12 -31.61 -13.36
N THR A 10 -17.97 -32.65 -12.53
CA THR A 10 -18.04 -32.58 -11.08
C THR A 10 -16.85 -31.82 -10.46
N ALA A 11 -15.66 -31.88 -11.06
CA ALA A 11 -14.49 -31.14 -10.59
C ALA A 11 -14.61 -29.64 -10.91
N ALA A 12 -15.08 -29.33 -12.12
CA ALA A 12 -15.32 -27.94 -12.54
C ALA A 12 -16.39 -27.26 -11.67
N ASP A 13 -17.47 -27.97 -11.35
CA ASP A 13 -18.54 -27.46 -10.49
C ASP A 13 -18.12 -27.29 -9.03
N ARG A 14 -17.23 -28.15 -8.51
CA ARG A 14 -16.65 -27.98 -7.16
C ARG A 14 -15.75 -26.76 -7.09
N VAL A 15 -14.91 -26.53 -8.10
CA VAL A 15 -14.05 -25.33 -8.17
C VAL A 15 -14.90 -24.07 -8.31
N ARG A 16 -15.97 -24.10 -9.11
CA ARG A 16 -16.91 -22.97 -9.24
C ARG A 16 -17.61 -22.66 -7.91
N ARG A 17 -18.14 -23.66 -7.20
CA ARG A 17 -18.78 -23.48 -5.89
C ARG A 17 -17.80 -23.00 -4.82
N TYR A 18 -16.58 -23.54 -4.80
CA TYR A 18 -15.51 -23.06 -3.89
C TYR A 18 -15.18 -21.58 -4.16
N ARG A 19 -14.99 -21.20 -5.43
CA ARG A 19 -14.76 -19.80 -5.84
C ARG A 19 -15.92 -18.89 -5.46
N GLN A 20 -17.16 -19.31 -5.68
CA GLN A 20 -18.36 -18.54 -5.28
C GLN A 20 -18.52 -18.43 -3.76
N SER A 21 -18.18 -19.46 -2.99
CA SER A 21 -18.23 -19.42 -1.52
C SER A 21 -17.15 -18.52 -0.90
N THR A 22 -16.04 -18.29 -1.61
CA THR A 22 -14.97 -17.38 -1.18
C THR A 22 -15.28 -15.92 -1.50
N LEU A 23 -16.25 -15.66 -2.39
CA LEU A 23 -16.72 -14.32 -2.78
C LEU A 23 -17.73 -13.69 -1.78
N GLY A 24 -17.95 -14.31 -0.61
CA GLY A 24 -18.73 -13.73 0.50
C GLY A 24 -17.95 -12.67 1.32
N PRO A 25 -18.61 -11.99 2.28
CA PRO A 25 -18.66 -10.53 2.52
C PRO A 25 -17.38 -9.81 3.01
N ARG A 26 -16.19 -10.41 2.87
CA ARG A 26 -14.93 -9.83 3.37
C ARG A 26 -14.29 -8.79 2.43
N GLY A 27 -14.88 -8.50 1.27
CA GLY A 27 -14.30 -7.58 0.28
C GLY A 27 -12.99 -8.06 -0.35
N ILE A 28 -12.62 -9.35 -0.19
CA ILE A 28 -11.36 -9.90 -0.69
C ILE A 28 -11.61 -10.64 -2.02
N ALA A 29 -11.08 -10.10 -3.11
CA ALA A 29 -11.07 -10.78 -4.41
C ALA A 29 -9.74 -11.51 -4.63
N ARG A 30 -9.78 -12.79 -5.03
CA ARG A 30 -8.60 -13.51 -5.50
C ARG A 30 -8.43 -13.25 -6.99
N VAL A 31 -7.36 -12.57 -7.37
CA VAL A 31 -6.97 -12.32 -8.76
C VAL A 31 -5.82 -13.24 -9.14
N GLU A 32 -5.95 -13.96 -10.25
CA GLU A 32 -4.85 -14.72 -10.86
C GLU A 32 -4.11 -13.80 -11.82
N VAL A 33 -2.81 -13.56 -11.59
CA VAL A 33 -1.95 -12.70 -12.41
C VAL A 33 -0.88 -13.55 -13.07
N GLN A 34 -0.70 -13.38 -14.38
CA GLN A 34 0.42 -13.96 -15.11
C GLN A 34 1.58 -12.95 -15.13
N ALA A 35 2.77 -13.42 -14.80
CA ALA A 35 3.98 -12.59 -14.77
C ALA A 35 5.19 -13.39 -15.24
N PRO A 36 6.24 -12.73 -15.78
CA PRO A 36 7.51 -13.38 -16.05
C PRO A 36 8.06 -14.07 -14.79
N VAL A 37 8.67 -15.24 -14.94
CA VAL A 37 9.23 -16.01 -13.81
C VAL A 37 10.23 -15.17 -13.01
N ALA A 38 11.05 -14.36 -13.70
CA ALA A 38 12.01 -13.45 -13.08
C ALA A 38 11.37 -12.39 -12.16
N ALA A 39 10.09 -12.06 -12.35
CA ALA A 39 9.36 -11.08 -11.55
C ALA A 39 8.54 -11.73 -10.41
N ALA A 40 8.48 -13.06 -10.34
CA ALA A 40 7.59 -13.77 -9.42
C ALA A 40 7.87 -13.43 -7.94
N ASP A 41 9.14 -13.40 -7.55
CA ASP A 41 9.50 -13.14 -6.15
C ASP A 41 9.33 -11.68 -5.75
N ALA A 42 9.59 -10.75 -6.68
CA ALA A 42 9.27 -9.33 -6.48
C ALA A 42 7.78 -9.11 -6.27
N LEU A 43 6.92 -9.74 -7.09
CA LEU A 43 5.47 -9.67 -6.94
C LEU A 43 4.99 -10.27 -5.61
N LYS A 44 5.56 -11.41 -5.19
CA LYS A 44 5.26 -12.01 -3.88
C LYS A 44 5.65 -11.07 -2.74
N ALA A 45 6.82 -10.42 -2.82
CA ALA A 45 7.28 -9.49 -1.81
C ALA A 45 6.36 -8.27 -1.70
N VAL A 46 5.97 -7.67 -2.83
CA VAL A 46 4.98 -6.58 -2.87
C VAL A 46 3.65 -7.03 -2.28
N ALA A 47 3.15 -8.20 -2.67
CA ALA A 47 1.89 -8.72 -2.14
C ALA A 47 1.95 -9.02 -0.63
N ALA A 48 3.06 -9.55 -0.13
CA ALA A 48 3.26 -9.81 1.30
C ALA A 48 3.27 -8.51 2.09
N ARG A 49 3.99 -7.50 1.59
CA ARG A 49 4.04 -6.16 2.15
C ARG A 49 2.65 -5.51 2.21
N TRP A 50 1.92 -5.53 1.10
CA TRP A 50 0.55 -4.98 1.05
C TRP A 50 -0.37 -5.68 2.05
N ARG A 51 -0.31 -7.01 2.15
CA ARG A 51 -1.09 -7.75 3.17
C ARG A 51 -0.73 -7.33 4.59
N GLN A 52 0.53 -7.06 4.88
CA GLN A 52 0.96 -6.59 6.20
C GLN A 52 0.39 -5.19 6.49
N GLN A 53 0.50 -4.26 5.56
CA GLN A 53 -0.02 -2.90 5.73
C GLN A 53 -1.54 -2.88 5.90
N PHE A 54 -2.26 -3.67 5.08
CA PHE A 54 -3.72 -3.77 5.19
C PHE A 54 -4.20 -4.45 6.48
N LYS A 55 -3.36 -5.28 7.14
CA LYS A 55 -3.66 -5.79 8.49
C LYS A 55 -3.57 -4.71 9.57
N LEU A 56 -2.80 -3.65 9.34
CA LEU A 56 -2.62 -2.55 10.29
C LEU A 56 -3.70 -1.46 10.14
N LEU A 57 -4.46 -1.46 9.04
CA LEU A 57 -5.50 -0.47 8.78
C LEU A 57 -6.49 -0.28 9.94
N PRO A 58 -7.05 -1.33 10.59
CA PRO A 58 -8.00 -1.13 11.69
C PRO A 58 -7.39 -0.37 12.88
N ALA A 59 -6.10 -0.57 13.16
CA ALA A 59 -5.43 0.14 14.25
C ALA A 59 -5.11 1.60 13.88
N ALA A 60 -4.93 1.87 12.59
CA ALA A 60 -4.64 3.21 12.07
C ALA A 60 -5.90 4.04 11.76
N GLU A 61 -7.09 3.43 11.80
CA GLU A 61 -8.37 4.04 11.41
C GLU A 61 -8.61 5.42 12.04
N PRO A 62 -8.43 5.65 13.36
CA PRO A 62 -8.67 6.97 13.95
C PRO A 62 -7.74 8.07 13.44
N VAL A 63 -6.54 7.71 12.98
CA VAL A 63 -5.57 8.66 12.41
C VAL A 63 -5.87 8.89 10.93
N LEU A 64 -6.23 7.83 10.21
CA LEU A 64 -6.68 7.91 8.82
C LEU A 64 -7.91 8.81 8.72
N ASP A 65 -8.90 8.66 9.59
CA ASP A 65 -10.12 9.50 9.58
C ASP A 65 -9.80 10.99 9.71
N ARG A 66 -8.81 11.36 10.52
CA ARG A 66 -8.34 12.77 10.61
C ARG A 66 -7.79 13.24 9.27
N ALA A 67 -6.86 12.48 8.67
CA ALA A 67 -6.31 12.83 7.36
C ALA A 67 -7.40 12.91 6.28
N LEU A 68 -8.32 11.93 6.25
CA LEU A 68 -9.43 11.84 5.32
C LEU A 68 -10.37 13.04 5.45
N SER A 69 -10.67 13.47 6.68
CA SER A 69 -11.52 14.65 6.92
C SER A 69 -10.94 15.93 6.31
N THR A 70 -9.61 16.06 6.27
CA THR A 70 -8.93 17.18 5.61
C THR A 70 -9.02 17.03 4.09
N ILE A 71 -8.55 15.91 3.54
CA ILE A 71 -8.35 15.79 2.08
C ILE A 71 -9.67 15.61 1.30
N ASN A 72 -10.74 15.16 1.96
CA ASN A 72 -12.06 14.98 1.35
C ASN A 72 -12.94 16.24 1.44
N ALA A 73 -12.59 17.25 2.24
CA ALA A 73 -13.49 18.36 2.61
C ALA A 73 -14.10 19.19 1.45
N PRO A 74 -13.51 19.22 0.23
CA PRO A 74 -14.17 19.83 -0.93
C PRO A 74 -14.38 18.86 -2.13
N ARG A 75 -14.27 17.54 -1.94
CA ARG A 75 -14.19 16.57 -3.07
C ARG A 75 -15.55 15.92 -3.40
N PRO A 76 -15.92 15.78 -4.69
CA PRO A 76 -17.18 15.16 -5.09
C PRO A 76 -17.19 13.64 -4.91
N VAL A 77 -16.02 13.00 -4.98
CA VAL A 77 -15.83 11.57 -4.75
C VAL A 77 -14.83 11.43 -3.61
N PRO A 78 -15.24 10.98 -2.42
CA PRO A 78 -14.32 10.82 -1.31
C PRO A 78 -13.43 9.60 -1.52
N VAL A 79 -12.19 9.67 -1.05
CA VAL A 79 -11.33 8.49 -0.88
C VAL A 79 -11.54 7.91 0.52
N ASP A 80 -11.50 6.58 0.64
CA ASP A 80 -11.51 5.88 1.94
C ASP A 80 -10.08 5.60 2.44
N GLY A 81 -9.94 5.15 3.69
CA GLY A 81 -8.63 4.88 4.30
C GLY A 81 -7.79 3.85 3.53
N PRO A 82 -8.35 2.67 3.17
CA PRO A 82 -7.65 1.69 2.33
C PRO A 82 -7.25 2.26 0.96
N GLY A 83 -8.12 3.06 0.33
CA GLY A 83 -7.85 3.74 -0.93
C GLY A 83 -6.71 4.74 -0.84
N LEU A 84 -6.68 5.57 0.21
CA LEU A 84 -5.58 6.51 0.44
C LEU A 84 -4.24 5.78 0.59
N VAL A 85 -4.20 4.71 1.40
CA VAL A 85 -2.98 3.90 1.57
C VAL A 85 -2.55 3.26 0.24
N ALA A 86 -3.50 2.76 -0.56
CA ALA A 86 -3.20 2.22 -1.88
C ALA A 86 -2.62 3.28 -2.83
N LEU A 87 -3.15 4.51 -2.81
CA LEU A 87 -2.64 5.63 -3.63
C LEU A 87 -1.22 6.06 -3.23
N LEU A 88 -0.93 6.09 -1.93
CA LEU A 88 0.40 6.43 -1.43
C LEU A 88 1.45 5.35 -1.73
N LEU A 89 1.03 4.09 -1.84
CA LEU A 89 1.91 2.96 -2.17
C LEU A 89 1.92 2.61 -3.66
N ALA A 90 1.16 3.33 -4.48
CA ALA A 90 1.06 3.05 -5.90
C ALA A 90 2.43 3.24 -6.58
N PRO A 91 2.84 2.34 -7.50
CA PRO A 91 4.11 2.47 -8.22
C PRO A 91 4.08 3.55 -9.30
N ALA A 92 2.90 4.07 -9.64
CA ALA A 92 2.67 5.11 -10.63
C ALA A 92 1.46 5.97 -10.19
N PRO A 93 1.42 7.25 -10.56
CA PRO A 93 0.29 8.12 -10.22
C PRO A 93 -0.98 7.67 -10.92
N ILE A 94 -2.11 7.79 -10.21
CA ILE A 94 -3.46 7.59 -10.75
C ILE A 94 -4.11 8.96 -10.82
N GLU A 95 -4.06 9.60 -11.99
CA GLU A 95 -4.32 11.04 -12.16
C GLU A 95 -5.68 11.49 -11.61
N ASP A 96 -6.73 10.67 -11.68
CA ASP A 96 -8.06 10.96 -11.12
C ASP A 96 -8.04 11.28 -9.62
N TRP A 97 -7.04 10.76 -8.90
CA TRP A 97 -6.88 10.93 -7.46
C TRP A 97 -5.82 11.96 -7.07
N ARG A 98 -5.15 12.59 -8.04
CA ARG A 98 -4.12 13.61 -7.79
C ARG A 98 -4.57 14.69 -6.79
N PRO A 99 -5.78 15.28 -6.87
CA PRO A 99 -6.21 16.31 -5.93
C PRO A 99 -6.28 15.85 -4.47
N HIS A 100 -6.48 14.55 -4.22
CA HIS A 100 -6.47 13.99 -2.86
C HIS A 100 -5.05 13.83 -2.34
N VAL A 101 -4.13 13.40 -3.21
CA VAL A 101 -2.73 13.18 -2.84
C VAL A 101 -1.99 14.52 -2.67
N GLU A 102 -2.28 15.52 -3.50
CA GLU A 102 -1.79 16.89 -3.32
C GLU A 102 -2.25 17.45 -1.98
N ALA A 103 -3.56 17.44 -1.71
CA ALA A 103 -4.10 17.87 -0.41
C ALA A 103 -3.51 17.07 0.76
N PHE A 104 -3.23 15.78 0.59
CA PHE A 104 -2.58 14.98 1.62
C PHE A 104 -1.18 15.50 1.98
N PHE A 105 -0.38 15.90 0.99
CA PHE A 105 0.97 16.43 1.26
C PHE A 105 0.99 17.92 1.61
N ASP A 106 -0.01 18.69 1.18
CA ASP A 106 -0.08 20.13 1.42
C ASP A 106 -0.84 20.51 2.69
N GLU A 107 -1.94 19.83 3.00
CA GLU A 107 -2.92 20.29 3.99
C GLU A 107 -2.95 19.43 5.26
N VAL A 108 -2.55 18.16 5.19
CA VAL A 108 -2.51 17.30 6.38
C VAL A 108 -1.37 17.75 7.30
N SER A 109 -1.69 17.92 8.59
CA SER A 109 -0.71 18.37 9.57
C SER A 109 0.45 17.38 9.71
N MET A 110 1.67 17.89 9.97
CA MET A 110 2.85 17.04 10.24
C MET A 110 2.60 16.06 11.40
N GLY A 111 1.85 16.48 12.43
CA GLY A 111 1.47 15.60 13.54
C GLY A 111 0.65 14.40 13.09
N THR A 112 -0.33 14.60 12.22
CA THR A 112 -1.13 13.51 11.64
C THR A 112 -0.28 12.61 10.73
N LEU A 113 0.60 13.18 9.91
CA LEU A 113 1.53 12.38 9.09
C LEU A 113 2.46 11.52 9.95
N HIS A 114 2.96 12.06 11.07
CA HIS A 114 3.79 11.32 12.00
C HIS A 114 3.00 10.22 12.72
N ASP A 115 1.77 10.50 13.17
CA ASP A 115 0.89 9.50 13.78
C ASP A 115 0.59 8.34 12.81
N LEU A 116 0.42 8.63 11.51
CA LEU A 116 0.27 7.59 10.49
C LEU A 116 1.51 6.70 10.40
N VAL A 117 2.71 7.29 10.47
CA VAL A 117 3.96 6.52 10.50
C VAL A 117 4.09 5.70 11.79
N LEU A 118 3.73 6.26 12.94
CA LEU A 118 3.76 5.57 14.23
C LEU A 118 2.78 4.40 14.31
N SER A 119 1.65 4.48 13.59
CA SER A 119 0.71 3.36 13.46
C SER A 119 1.29 2.17 12.67
N GLY A 120 2.38 2.39 11.93
CA GLY A 120 3.04 1.39 11.10
C GLY A 120 2.34 1.11 9.76
N VAL A 121 1.20 1.74 9.47
CA VAL A 121 0.49 1.57 8.18
C VAL A 121 1.31 2.13 7.01
N LEU A 122 2.08 3.19 7.27
CA LEU A 122 3.01 3.83 6.36
C LEU A 122 4.35 4.02 7.05
N THR A 123 5.41 4.20 6.25
CA THR A 123 6.73 4.61 6.74
C THR A 123 7.12 5.96 6.13
N PHE A 124 8.11 6.64 6.72
CA PHE A 124 8.66 7.85 6.08
C PHE A 124 9.23 7.58 4.69
N GLU A 125 9.79 6.38 4.46
CA GLU A 125 10.24 5.97 3.14
C GLU A 125 9.07 5.87 2.14
N ASP A 126 7.90 5.42 2.58
CA ASP A 126 6.70 5.35 1.74
C ASP A 126 6.20 6.73 1.35
N LEU A 127 6.12 7.63 2.33
CA LEU A 127 5.74 9.02 2.09
C LEU A 127 6.73 9.71 1.13
N TYR A 128 8.03 9.48 1.31
CA TYR A 128 9.05 9.99 0.40
C TYR A 128 8.92 9.41 -1.01
N ARG A 129 8.68 8.10 -1.15
CA ARG A 129 8.44 7.45 -2.45
C ARG A 129 7.17 7.97 -3.12
N ALA A 130 6.12 8.22 -2.35
CA ALA A 130 4.88 8.80 -2.83
C ALA A 130 5.11 10.21 -3.39
N LEU A 131 5.80 11.11 -2.67
CA LEU A 131 6.15 12.45 -3.19
C LEU A 131 6.83 12.38 -4.57
N ARG A 132 7.76 11.44 -4.74
CA ARG A 132 8.47 11.25 -6.02
C ARG A 132 7.58 10.67 -7.12
N THR A 133 6.74 9.69 -6.77
CA THR A 133 5.81 9.05 -7.70
C THR A 133 4.79 10.04 -8.25
N TRP A 134 4.24 10.87 -7.36
CA TRP A 134 3.24 11.88 -7.69
C TRP A 134 3.85 13.19 -8.20
N ARG A 135 5.19 13.33 -8.16
CA ARG A 135 5.96 14.51 -8.58
C ARG A 135 5.57 15.78 -7.83
N LEU A 136 5.56 15.70 -6.50
CA LEU A 136 5.18 16.78 -5.59
C LEU A 136 6.38 17.28 -4.78
N PRO A 137 7.48 17.76 -5.41
CA PRO A 137 8.68 18.19 -4.68
C PRO A 137 8.44 19.45 -3.83
N ASP A 138 7.48 20.27 -4.22
CA ASP A 138 7.19 21.58 -3.61
C ASP A 138 6.00 21.54 -2.63
N ALA A 139 5.48 20.34 -2.32
CA ALA A 139 4.40 20.21 -1.35
C ALA A 139 4.85 20.69 0.04
N SER A 140 3.92 21.23 0.81
CA SER A 140 4.19 21.92 2.08
C SER A 140 4.97 21.04 3.07
N ASN A 141 4.68 19.73 3.12
CA ASN A 141 5.37 18.78 3.98
C ASN A 141 6.57 18.07 3.33
N ALA A 142 6.91 18.34 2.06
CA ALA A 142 7.89 17.58 1.30
C ALA A 142 9.30 17.62 1.90
N ALA A 143 9.75 18.79 2.34
CA ALA A 143 11.07 18.96 2.95
C ALA A 143 11.21 18.15 4.25
N TRP A 144 10.20 18.25 5.13
CA TRP A 144 10.16 17.51 6.39
C TRP A 144 10.12 15.99 6.16
N ILE A 145 9.29 15.50 5.24
CA ILE A 145 9.23 14.06 4.90
C ILE A 145 10.58 13.56 4.36
N THR A 146 11.23 14.35 3.53
CA THR A 146 12.55 14.00 2.96
C THR A 146 13.61 13.88 4.06
N GLU A 147 13.64 14.82 5.00
CA GLU A 147 14.54 14.76 6.15
C GLU A 147 14.30 13.52 7.01
N MET A 148 13.03 13.26 7.36
CA MET A 148 12.67 12.11 8.20
C MET A 148 12.94 10.76 7.53
N ALA A 149 12.77 10.68 6.21
CA ALA A 149 13.13 9.49 5.44
C ALA A 149 14.66 9.26 5.45
N ALA A 150 15.45 10.32 5.26
CA ALA A 150 16.91 10.24 5.33
C ALA A 150 17.41 9.78 6.70
N LEU A 151 16.84 10.31 7.80
CA LEU A 151 17.17 9.88 9.16
C LEU A 151 16.81 8.41 9.40
N SER A 152 15.66 7.96 8.89
CA SER A 152 15.21 6.57 9.01
C SER A 152 16.15 5.59 8.31
N LEU A 153 16.59 5.93 7.09
CA LEU A 153 17.55 5.14 6.32
C LEU A 153 18.93 5.12 6.99
N GLY A 154 19.39 6.28 7.50
CA GLY A 154 20.65 6.38 8.24
C GLY A 154 20.66 5.51 9.50
N ARG A 155 19.54 5.46 10.23
CA ARG A 155 19.39 4.57 11.39
C ARG A 155 19.46 3.10 10.99
N ALA A 156 18.74 2.69 9.94
CA ALA A 156 18.75 1.31 9.46
C ALA A 156 20.17 0.85 9.05
N ALA A 157 20.92 1.71 8.33
CA ALA A 157 22.29 1.45 7.94
C ALA A 157 23.23 1.32 9.16
N ALA A 158 23.08 2.19 10.16
CA ALA A 158 23.87 2.12 11.40
C ALA A 158 23.58 0.83 12.20
N THR A 159 22.31 0.39 12.25
CA THR A 159 21.93 -0.87 12.92
C THR A 159 22.54 -2.08 12.22
N HIS A 160 22.54 -2.11 10.89
CA HIS A 160 23.15 -3.21 10.13
C HIS A 160 24.67 -3.28 10.34
N LEU A 161 25.36 -2.14 10.28
CA LEU A 161 26.80 -2.05 10.53
C LEU A 161 27.21 -2.34 11.99
N GLY A 162 26.28 -2.22 12.94
CA GLY A 162 26.49 -2.58 14.34
C GLY A 162 26.34 -4.09 14.59
N ALA A 163 25.38 -4.74 13.93
CA ALA A 163 25.16 -6.19 14.03
C ALA A 163 26.33 -7.02 13.48
N ASP A 164 26.95 -6.55 12.39
CA ASP A 164 28.10 -7.22 11.76
C ASP A 164 29.39 -7.11 12.60
N ARG A 165 29.47 -6.13 13.52
CA ARG A 165 30.63 -5.96 14.43
C ARG A 165 30.54 -6.79 15.71
N HIS A 166 29.42 -7.45 15.98
CA HIS A 166 29.23 -8.31 17.16
C HIS A 166 29.28 -9.81 16.83
N THR A 167 29.55 -10.15 15.57
CA THR A 167 29.67 -11.55 15.09
C THR A 167 31.08 -11.89 14.60
N ALA A 168 32.06 -11.00 14.82
CA ALA A 168 33.47 -11.20 14.48
C ALA A 168 34.33 -11.44 15.73
#